data_AF-A0A7S1RRQ4-F1
#
_entry.id   AF-A0A7S1RRQ4-F1
#
_cell.length_a   1.000
_cell.length_b   1.000
_cell.length_c   1.000
_cell.angle_alpha   90.00
_cell.angle_beta   90.00
_cell.angle_gamma   90.00
#
_symmetry.space_group_name_H-M   'P 1'
#
loop_
_entity.id
_entity.type
_entity.pdbx_description
1 polymer ?
#
loop_
_entity_poly.entity_id
_entity_poly.type
_entity_poly.pdbx_seq_one_letter_code
_entity_poly.pdbx_strand_id
1 'polypeptide(L)'
;DSAHNLYVSDTSRIVCFGRDGSYRPVVSGIEPHHIVPNGTADYVVILRKSDKQKLCRVGADGSVDTILETSTPLYGPDVCPNGDVVHHPSTSRLERRSSSGELAASIEGGRGRVIAFEANSYLTSGQDGHVYFSSKTCVYRWNHRERTVECIAGHPKAAGRRDGFGADARFTHLKRPVLTSRFAYVRESDNRFCRVDLETFEVSTLQLRGVEPGAETYGVTPDGRMMFLIFTVPFRIFTAETADALESTFTSDMRRVDWGPGGRGALVELVAGRDRRVYRADTRILEARSAYFRSMLSGGMREAARDGAPIDLGEDVVGEALHALLHFLHTDHFEPVTPPSRVCEMRDEEVLRLARFALEVHTLADRFLLPRLARLCEVFLSDYALCAAIVLPVLASITSPRRPSLANLEAACWDFLEEHWKDIAQSHSPALHELVEQGHPLAVELLQASSGVKRSVRRLEDEMPPAA
;
A
#
# COMPACT_ATOMS: atom_id res chain seq x y z
N ASP A 1 19.99 -2.78 14.98
CA ASP A 1 20.24 -2.67 13.53
C ASP A 1 20.06 -3.94 12.71
N SER A 2 20.44 -5.14 13.17
CA SER A 2 20.29 -6.39 12.38
C SER A 2 18.85 -6.92 12.21
N ALA A 3 17.89 -6.47 13.02
CA ALA A 3 16.47 -6.87 12.94
C ALA A 3 15.73 -6.36 11.68
N HIS A 4 16.45 -5.69 10.77
CA HIS A 4 15.92 -5.01 9.60
C HIS A 4 16.52 -5.52 8.28
N ASN A 5 17.26 -6.62 8.32
CA ASN A 5 17.83 -7.22 7.12
C ASN A 5 16.87 -8.25 6.53
N LEU A 6 16.86 -8.37 5.19
CA LEU A 6 16.13 -9.42 4.50
C LEU A 6 17.02 -10.66 4.37
N TYR A 7 16.52 -11.81 4.80
CA TYR A 7 17.19 -13.09 4.59
C TYR A 7 16.52 -13.88 3.47
N VAL A 8 17.30 -14.31 2.50
CA VAL A 8 16.84 -15.03 1.32
C VAL A 8 17.69 -16.28 1.15
N SER A 9 17.04 -17.37 0.77
CA SER A 9 17.72 -18.60 0.41
C SER A 9 17.96 -18.67 -1.09
N ASP A 10 19.18 -19.03 -1.49
CA ASP A 10 19.39 -19.76 -2.73
C ASP A 10 19.40 -21.27 -2.46
N THR A 11 19.64 -22.10 -3.48
CA THR A 11 19.63 -23.56 -3.35
C THR A 11 20.61 -24.12 -2.32
N SER A 12 21.61 -23.36 -1.87
CA SER A 12 22.66 -23.85 -0.97
C SER A 12 23.12 -22.86 0.11
N ARG A 13 22.57 -21.65 0.13
CA ARG A 13 23.02 -20.55 0.98
C ARG A 13 21.86 -19.75 1.51
N ILE A 14 22.09 -19.14 2.66
CA ILE A 14 21.25 -18.07 3.17
C ILE A 14 22.05 -16.77 3.09
N VAL A 15 21.45 -15.78 2.46
CA VAL A 15 22.03 -14.47 2.19
C VAL A 15 21.25 -13.42 2.96
N CYS A 16 21.97 -12.50 3.58
CA CYS A 16 21.43 -11.34 4.29
C CYS A 16 21.61 -10.11 3.39
N PHE A 17 20.52 -9.42 3.09
CA PHE A 17 20.48 -8.15 2.38
C PHE A 17 20.32 -7.00 3.37
N GLY A 18 21.22 -6.02 3.29
CA GLY A 18 21.15 -4.75 4.00
C GLY A 18 20.26 -3.74 3.28
N ARG A 19 19.90 -2.67 3.99
CA ARG A 19 19.08 -1.56 3.47
C ARG A 19 19.74 -0.81 2.31
N ASP A 20 21.06 -0.79 2.27
CA ASP A 20 21.86 -0.15 1.23
C ASP A 20 22.00 -1.02 -0.04
N GLY A 21 21.30 -2.18 -0.08
CA GLY A 21 21.41 -3.15 -1.16
C GLY A 21 22.67 -4.02 -1.09
N SER A 22 23.53 -3.83 -0.09
CA SER A 22 24.63 -4.75 0.16
C SER A 22 24.07 -6.13 0.53
N TYR A 23 24.81 -7.18 0.20
CA TYR A 23 24.44 -8.54 0.62
C TYR A 23 25.66 -9.31 1.10
N ARG A 24 25.44 -10.20 2.07
CA ARG A 24 26.48 -11.10 2.59
C ARG A 24 25.92 -12.52 2.78
N PRO A 25 26.68 -13.57 2.43
CA PRO A 25 26.32 -14.92 2.82
C PRO A 25 26.40 -15.05 4.35
N VAL A 26 25.41 -15.72 4.94
CA VAL A 26 25.32 -15.98 6.38
C VAL A 26 25.62 -17.44 6.66
N VAL A 27 25.00 -18.34 5.91
CA VAL A 27 25.24 -19.79 6.00
C VAL A 27 25.34 -20.38 4.60
N SER A 28 26.21 -21.37 4.45
CA SER A 28 26.36 -22.17 3.23
C SER A 28 26.23 -23.65 3.53
N GLY A 29 25.87 -24.45 2.53
CA GLY A 29 25.75 -25.91 2.65
C GLY A 29 24.44 -26.37 3.30
N ILE A 30 23.43 -25.51 3.36
CA ILE A 30 22.07 -25.86 3.79
C ILE A 30 21.10 -25.63 2.64
N GLU A 31 20.14 -26.55 2.48
CA GLU A 31 19.06 -26.45 1.50
C GLU A 31 17.76 -26.09 2.24
N PRO A 32 17.54 -24.80 2.52
CA PRO A 32 16.35 -24.35 3.23
C PRO A 32 15.10 -24.53 2.36
N HIS A 33 14.06 -25.15 2.92
CA HIS A 33 12.77 -25.26 2.26
C HIS A 33 11.91 -24.00 2.49
N HIS A 34 12.04 -23.39 3.66
CA HIS A 34 11.40 -22.11 4.02
C HIS A 34 12.28 -21.32 4.97
N ILE A 35 12.33 -20.00 4.78
CA ILE A 35 12.92 -19.04 5.72
C ILE A 35 11.79 -18.25 6.36
N VAL A 36 11.91 -18.05 7.67
CA VAL A 36 10.97 -17.29 8.49
C VAL A 36 11.75 -16.24 9.28
N PRO A 37 11.56 -14.94 8.99
CA PRO A 37 12.14 -13.88 9.82
C PRO A 37 11.49 -13.92 11.21
N ASN A 38 12.28 -13.92 12.28
CA ASN A 38 11.78 -14.02 13.66
C ASN A 38 11.81 -12.67 14.40
N GLY A 39 11.46 -11.56 13.74
CA GLY A 39 11.33 -10.22 14.36
C GLY A 39 12.52 -9.72 15.22
N THR A 40 13.64 -10.44 15.19
CA THR A 40 14.85 -10.32 16.00
C THR A 40 16.05 -10.47 15.05
N ALA A 41 17.27 -10.34 15.56
CA ALA A 41 18.48 -10.49 14.74
C ALA A 41 18.67 -11.91 14.17
N ASP A 42 17.97 -12.89 14.75
CA ASP A 42 18.01 -14.30 14.36
C ASP A 42 16.85 -14.61 13.42
N TYR A 43 17.02 -15.66 12.61
CA TYR A 43 15.96 -16.15 11.73
C TYR A 43 15.84 -17.67 11.82
N VAL A 44 14.71 -18.17 11.33
CA VAL A 44 14.36 -19.57 11.46
C VAL A 44 14.25 -20.19 10.07
N VAL A 45 14.80 -21.38 9.95
CA VAL A 45 14.90 -22.10 8.70
C VAL A 45 14.28 -23.48 8.88
N ILE A 46 13.42 -23.86 7.95
CA ILE A 46 12.92 -25.23 7.87
C ILE A 46 13.84 -26.00 6.92
N LEU A 47 14.55 -26.98 7.46
CA LEU A 47 15.31 -27.95 6.69
C LEU A 47 14.47 -29.21 6.51
N ARG A 48 14.28 -29.64 5.26
CA ARG A 48 13.56 -30.87 4.93
C ARG A 48 14.56 -31.95 4.55
N LYS A 49 14.58 -33.06 5.27
CA LYS A 49 15.40 -34.23 4.94
C LYS A 49 14.53 -35.48 4.94
N SER A 50 14.31 -36.07 3.75
CA SER A 50 13.62 -37.36 3.44
C SER A 50 12.40 -37.79 4.26
N ASP A 51 12.53 -37.94 5.58
CA ASP A 51 11.58 -38.52 6.53
C ASP A 51 11.31 -37.60 7.76
N LYS A 52 12.07 -36.52 7.92
CA LYS A 52 11.95 -35.58 9.05
C LYS A 52 12.06 -34.12 8.60
N GLN A 53 11.40 -33.26 9.38
CA GLN A 53 11.57 -31.81 9.27
C GLN A 53 12.32 -31.31 10.50
N LYS A 54 13.32 -30.46 10.25
CA LYS A 54 14.06 -29.76 11.28
C LYS A 54 13.73 -28.28 11.20
N LEU A 55 13.33 -27.71 12.33
CA LEU A 55 13.27 -26.28 12.52
C LEU A 55 14.59 -25.85 13.13
N CYS A 56 15.37 -25.05 12.41
CA CYS A 56 16.67 -24.57 12.84
C CYS A 56 16.63 -23.06 13.06
N ARG A 57 17.18 -22.59 14.18
CA ARG A 57 17.53 -21.18 14.35
C ARG A 57 18.86 -20.95 13.66
N VAL A 58 18.97 -19.86 12.94
CA VAL A 58 20.23 -19.42 12.35
C VAL A 58 20.58 -18.04 12.92
N GLY A 59 21.72 -17.98 13.58
CA GLY A 59 22.24 -16.76 14.18
C GLY A 59 22.83 -15.81 13.13
N ALA A 60 22.93 -14.52 13.48
CA ALA A 60 23.55 -13.51 12.61
C ALA A 60 25.04 -13.77 12.29
N ASP A 61 25.69 -14.61 13.10
CA ASP A 61 27.06 -15.12 12.97
C ASP A 61 27.16 -16.37 12.08
N GLY A 62 26.04 -16.91 11.61
CA GLY A 62 25.98 -18.13 10.79
C GLY A 62 25.89 -19.43 11.60
N SER A 63 25.80 -19.35 12.93
CA SER A 63 25.53 -20.53 13.76
C SER A 63 24.16 -21.14 13.41
N VAL A 64 24.03 -22.47 13.42
CA VAL A 64 22.78 -23.18 13.12
C VAL A 64 22.44 -24.12 14.28
N ASP A 65 21.38 -23.80 15.02
CA ASP A 65 20.89 -24.59 16.14
C ASP A 65 19.58 -25.31 15.75
N THR A 66 19.47 -26.61 16.01
CA THR A 66 18.19 -27.32 15.83
C THR A 66 17.27 -27.04 17.03
N ILE A 67 16.11 -26.43 16.78
CA ILE A 67 15.09 -26.13 17.79
C ILE A 67 14.12 -27.30 17.94
N LEU A 68 13.64 -27.83 16.81
CA LEU A 68 12.64 -28.88 16.78
C LEU A 68 12.97 -29.86 15.65
N GLU A 69 12.89 -31.15 15.95
CA GLU A 69 12.93 -32.22 14.97
C GLU A 69 11.64 -33.03 15.09
N THR A 70 10.89 -33.13 14.00
CA THR A 70 9.61 -33.85 13.99
C THR A 70 9.41 -34.64 12.70
N SER A 71 8.67 -35.73 12.78
CA SER A 71 8.16 -36.48 11.64
C SER A 71 6.83 -35.90 11.11
N THR A 72 6.16 -35.05 11.87
CA THR A 72 4.97 -34.34 11.40
C THR A 72 5.38 -33.18 10.50
N PRO A 73 4.63 -32.91 9.41
CA PRO A 73 4.89 -31.72 8.62
C PRO A 73 4.72 -30.44 9.45
N LEU A 74 5.68 -29.53 9.35
CA LEU A 74 5.62 -28.18 9.90
C LEU A 74 5.03 -27.26 8.82
N TYR A 75 3.73 -27.00 8.92
CA TYR A 75 3.08 -26.00 8.08
C TYR A 75 3.21 -24.63 8.73
N GLY A 76 3.97 -23.75 8.07
CA GLY A 76 4.14 -22.35 8.47
C GLY A 76 4.59 -22.12 9.92
N PRO A 77 5.58 -22.86 10.46
CA PRO A 77 6.06 -22.63 11.80
C PRO A 77 6.63 -21.20 11.94
N ASP A 78 6.50 -20.65 13.14
CA ASP A 78 7.25 -19.49 13.57
C ASP A 78 7.86 -19.76 14.96
N VAL A 79 8.86 -18.98 15.32
CA VAL A 79 9.48 -19.04 16.64
C VAL A 79 9.12 -17.76 17.37
N CYS A 80 8.79 -17.89 18.64
CA CYS A 80 8.51 -16.76 19.51
C CYS A 80 9.81 -16.12 20.00
N PRO A 81 9.80 -14.85 20.43
CA PRO A 81 10.98 -14.22 21.04
C PRO A 81 11.56 -14.98 22.24
N ASN A 82 10.72 -15.76 22.95
CA ASN A 82 11.16 -16.60 24.06
C ASN A 82 11.70 -17.99 23.64
N GLY A 83 11.81 -18.27 22.35
CA GLY A 83 12.31 -19.53 21.79
C GLY A 83 11.23 -20.61 21.59
N ASP A 84 9.98 -20.35 21.97
CA ASP A 84 8.88 -21.30 21.77
C ASP A 84 8.52 -21.42 20.29
N VAL A 85 8.20 -22.62 19.84
CA VAL A 85 7.79 -22.90 18.45
C VAL A 85 6.28 -22.88 18.35
N VAL A 86 5.76 -22.07 17.45
CA VAL A 86 4.35 -22.07 17.09
C VAL A 86 4.20 -22.69 15.71
N HIS A 87 3.35 -23.70 15.57
CA HIS A 87 3.18 -24.38 14.29
C HIS A 87 1.79 -25.00 14.18
N HIS A 88 1.43 -25.34 12.94
CA HIS A 88 0.17 -25.94 12.59
C HIS A 88 0.35 -27.45 12.33
N PRO A 89 0.14 -28.33 13.32
CA PRO A 89 0.24 -29.78 13.11
C PRO A 89 -0.87 -30.35 12.21
N SER A 90 -2.01 -29.66 12.13
CA SER A 90 -3.15 -30.03 11.28
C SER A 90 -3.92 -28.78 10.89
N THR A 91 -4.79 -28.87 9.87
CA THR A 91 -5.65 -27.75 9.42
C THR A 91 -6.64 -27.24 10.48
N SER A 92 -6.69 -27.82 11.67
CA SER A 92 -7.68 -27.49 12.69
C SER A 92 -7.06 -27.16 14.04
N ARG A 93 -5.74 -27.13 14.15
CA ARG A 93 -5.08 -26.96 15.44
C ARG A 93 -3.83 -26.11 15.30
N LEU A 94 -3.71 -25.15 16.21
CA LEU A 94 -2.49 -24.40 16.41
C LEU A 94 -1.85 -24.80 17.73
N GLU A 95 -0.56 -25.13 17.70
CA GLU A 95 0.20 -25.52 18.88
C GLU A 95 1.36 -24.55 19.10
N ARG A 96 1.55 -24.17 20.36
CA ARG A 96 2.76 -23.54 20.87
C ARG A 96 3.50 -24.57 21.72
N ARG A 97 4.73 -24.87 21.35
CA ARG A 97 5.63 -25.80 22.02
C ARG A 97 6.82 -25.05 22.59
N SER A 98 7.34 -25.49 23.72
CA SER A 98 8.57 -24.94 24.26
C SER A 98 9.76 -25.22 23.32
N SER A 99 10.90 -24.60 23.59
CA SER A 99 12.16 -24.94 22.91
C SER A 99 12.62 -26.39 23.14
N SER A 100 12.08 -27.08 24.16
CA SER A 100 12.29 -28.52 24.39
C SER A 100 11.29 -29.41 23.63
N GLY A 101 10.34 -28.82 22.91
CA GLY A 101 9.31 -29.52 22.14
C GLY A 101 8.06 -29.92 22.94
N GLU A 102 8.00 -29.59 24.23
CA GLU A 102 6.83 -29.86 25.08
C GLU A 102 5.66 -28.96 24.69
N LEU A 103 4.43 -29.49 24.74
CA LEU A 103 3.24 -28.71 24.40
C LEU A 103 2.93 -27.68 25.51
N ALA A 104 3.16 -26.40 25.23
CA ALA A 104 2.90 -25.31 26.16
C ALA A 104 1.45 -24.83 26.09
N ALA A 105 0.91 -24.67 24.88
CA ALA A 105 -0.49 -24.29 24.66
C ALA A 105 -1.00 -24.81 23.31
N SER A 106 -2.32 -25.00 23.19
CA SER A 106 -2.94 -25.25 21.90
C SER A 106 -4.32 -24.62 21.82
N ILE A 107 -4.70 -24.19 20.62
CA ILE A 107 -6.07 -23.82 20.27
C ILE A 107 -6.56 -24.69 19.13
N GLU A 108 -7.83 -25.05 19.19
CA GLU A 108 -8.50 -25.85 18.17
C GLU A 108 -9.50 -24.97 17.40
N GLY A 109 -9.33 -24.92 16.09
CA GLY A 109 -10.27 -24.33 15.15
C GLY A 109 -10.97 -25.42 14.34
N GLY A 110 -11.70 -25.02 13.30
CA GLY A 110 -12.32 -25.96 12.37
C GLY A 110 -13.66 -25.47 11.82
N ARG A 111 -14.20 -26.21 10.85
CA ARG A 111 -15.51 -25.90 10.24
C ARG A 111 -16.58 -25.81 11.33
N GLY A 112 -17.26 -24.66 11.42
CA GLY A 112 -18.31 -24.40 12.40
C GLY A 112 -17.85 -23.70 13.68
N ARG A 113 -16.54 -23.51 13.90
CA ARG A 113 -16.03 -22.60 14.94
C ARG A 113 -15.80 -21.21 14.36
N VAL A 114 -15.71 -20.22 15.25
CA VAL A 114 -15.45 -18.81 14.90
C VAL A 114 -14.14 -18.66 14.11
N ILE A 115 -13.18 -19.55 14.36
CA ILE A 115 -11.87 -19.57 13.69
C ILE A 115 -11.76 -20.82 12.82
N ALA A 116 -11.80 -20.61 11.50
CA ALA A 116 -11.40 -21.61 10.54
C ALA A 116 -9.91 -21.41 10.24
N PHE A 117 -9.06 -22.31 10.74
CA PHE A 117 -7.71 -22.41 10.23
C PHE A 117 -7.79 -23.05 8.85
N GLU A 118 -7.47 -22.30 7.81
CA GLU A 118 -7.24 -22.89 6.50
C GLU A 118 -5.84 -23.53 6.47
N ALA A 119 -5.62 -24.49 5.57
CA ALA A 119 -4.32 -25.15 5.42
C ALA A 119 -3.15 -24.18 5.13
N ASN A 120 -3.48 -22.94 4.74
CA ASN A 120 -2.56 -21.85 4.46
C ASN A 120 -2.65 -20.72 5.50
N SER A 121 -3.16 -20.99 6.71
CA SER A 121 -3.15 -20.00 7.79
C SER A 121 -1.70 -19.75 8.16
N TYR A 122 -1.23 -18.57 7.79
CA TYR A 122 0.13 -18.16 8.04
C TYR A 122 0.23 -17.56 9.43
N LEU A 123 1.26 -17.98 10.17
CA LEU A 123 1.46 -17.64 11.57
C LEU A 123 2.66 -16.72 11.72
N THR A 124 2.62 -15.84 12.71
CA THR A 124 3.81 -15.15 13.15
C THR A 124 3.77 -14.77 14.63
N SER A 125 4.90 -14.82 15.33
CA SER A 125 4.97 -14.40 16.73
C SER A 125 5.31 -12.92 16.86
N GLY A 126 4.55 -12.21 17.68
CA GLY A 126 4.82 -10.82 18.06
C GLY A 126 5.89 -10.71 19.15
N GLN A 127 6.48 -9.52 19.26
CA GLN A 127 7.41 -9.16 20.35
C GLN A 127 6.70 -9.01 21.70
N ASP A 128 5.39 -8.78 21.68
CA ASP A 128 4.50 -8.75 22.84
C ASP A 128 4.16 -10.15 23.40
N GLY A 129 4.66 -11.20 22.76
CA GLY A 129 4.40 -12.59 23.13
C GLY A 129 3.05 -13.11 22.64
N HIS A 130 2.29 -12.34 21.86
CA HIS A 130 1.10 -12.85 21.20
C HIS A 130 1.47 -13.56 19.89
N VAL A 131 0.59 -14.46 19.46
CA VAL A 131 0.71 -15.11 18.14
C VAL A 131 -0.33 -14.50 17.22
N TYR A 132 0.12 -14.05 16.06
CA TYR A 132 -0.72 -13.47 15.03
C TYR A 132 -0.88 -14.45 13.88
N PHE A 133 -2.08 -14.50 13.32
CA PHE A 133 -2.32 -15.30 12.14
C PHE A 133 -3.45 -14.73 11.30
N SER A 134 -3.43 -15.05 10.01
CA SER A 134 -4.48 -14.64 9.08
C SER A 134 -5.34 -15.83 8.67
N SER A 135 -6.66 -15.64 8.62
CA SER A 135 -7.53 -16.42 7.73
C SER A 135 -7.66 -15.71 6.39
N LYS A 136 -8.54 -16.19 5.50
CA LYS A 136 -8.83 -15.53 4.22
C LYS A 136 -9.22 -14.05 4.38
N THR A 137 -10.02 -13.69 5.39
CA THR A 137 -10.63 -12.35 5.51
C THR A 137 -10.41 -11.67 6.85
N CYS A 138 -9.57 -12.24 7.72
CA CYS A 138 -9.32 -11.72 9.06
C CYS A 138 -7.85 -11.86 9.48
N VAL A 139 -7.41 -10.94 10.31
CA VAL A 139 -6.20 -11.06 11.12
C VAL A 139 -6.62 -11.32 12.56
N TYR A 140 -6.04 -12.34 13.16
CA TYR A 140 -6.31 -12.76 14.53
C TYR A 140 -5.07 -12.58 15.41
N ARG A 141 -5.33 -12.33 16.69
CA ARG A 141 -4.35 -12.33 17.78
C ARG A 141 -4.72 -13.42 18.76
N TRP A 142 -3.79 -14.33 19.04
CA TRP A 142 -3.90 -15.36 20.07
C TRP A 142 -3.11 -14.94 21.30
N ASN A 143 -3.85 -14.64 22.37
CA ASN A 143 -3.29 -14.51 23.70
C ASN A 143 -3.17 -15.90 24.32
N HIS A 144 -1.98 -16.48 24.23
CA HIS A 144 -1.73 -17.84 24.72
C HIS A 144 -1.83 -17.97 26.24
N ARG A 145 -1.65 -16.88 27.00
CA ARG A 145 -1.77 -16.89 28.48
C ARG A 145 -3.22 -17.01 28.90
N GLU A 146 -4.09 -16.22 28.27
CA GLU A 146 -5.54 -16.23 28.52
C GLU A 146 -6.28 -17.32 27.74
N ARG A 147 -5.60 -17.94 26.76
CA ARG A 147 -6.17 -18.89 25.80
C ARG A 147 -7.34 -18.29 25.02
N THR A 148 -7.28 -16.99 24.76
CA THR A 148 -8.29 -16.24 24.00
C THR A 148 -7.75 -15.92 22.61
N VAL A 149 -8.65 -15.91 21.63
CA VAL A 149 -8.35 -15.49 20.26
C VAL A 149 -9.30 -14.35 19.91
N GLU A 150 -8.73 -13.29 19.38
CA GLU A 150 -9.43 -12.07 19.02
C GLU A 150 -9.24 -11.79 17.54
N CYS A 151 -10.31 -11.39 16.85
CA CYS A 151 -10.23 -10.86 15.49
C CYS A 151 -9.88 -9.37 15.58
N ILE A 152 -8.63 -9.02 15.31
CA ILE A 152 -8.13 -7.65 15.44
C ILE A 152 -8.32 -6.83 14.16
N ALA A 153 -8.57 -7.48 13.01
CA ALA A 153 -8.89 -6.81 11.76
C ALA A 153 -9.65 -7.73 10.82
N GLY A 154 -10.61 -7.19 10.06
CA GLY A 154 -11.37 -7.94 9.05
C GLY A 154 -12.66 -8.56 9.58
N HIS A 155 -13.38 -9.30 8.73
CA HIS A 155 -14.64 -9.94 9.12
C HIS A 155 -14.77 -11.38 8.56
N PRO A 156 -15.06 -12.41 9.40
CA PRO A 156 -14.99 -13.81 8.96
C PRO A 156 -16.01 -14.19 7.88
N LYS A 157 -17.09 -13.42 7.77
CA LYS A 157 -18.20 -13.68 6.85
C LYS A 157 -18.37 -12.62 5.75
N ALA A 158 -17.50 -11.61 5.73
CA ALA A 158 -17.61 -10.50 4.78
C ALA A 158 -16.25 -10.20 4.18
N ALA A 159 -16.04 -10.66 2.94
CA ALA A 159 -14.91 -10.27 2.14
C ALA A 159 -15.14 -8.88 1.54
N GLY A 160 -14.07 -8.17 1.19
CA GLY A 160 -14.13 -6.87 0.52
C GLY A 160 -12.79 -6.16 0.55
N ARG A 161 -12.74 -4.93 0.03
CA ARG A 161 -11.53 -4.10 0.00
C ARG A 161 -11.81 -2.78 0.70
N ARG A 162 -11.73 -2.79 2.03
CA ARG A 162 -12.09 -1.61 2.83
C ARG A 162 -11.12 -1.44 3.99
N ASP A 163 -10.56 -0.24 4.11
CA ASP A 163 -9.82 0.21 5.29
C ASP A 163 -10.78 0.55 6.43
N GLY A 164 -10.29 0.67 7.66
CA GLY A 164 -11.15 0.97 8.82
C GLY A 164 -10.64 0.34 10.10
N PHE A 165 -11.49 0.26 11.12
CA PHE A 165 -11.08 -0.20 12.46
C PHE A 165 -11.62 -1.61 12.75
N GLY A 166 -10.73 -2.51 13.14
CA GLY A 166 -11.08 -3.84 13.62
C GLY A 166 -12.02 -4.59 12.67
N ALA A 167 -13.23 -4.87 13.15
CA ALA A 167 -14.25 -5.63 12.43
C ALA A 167 -14.89 -4.88 11.25
N ASP A 168 -14.61 -3.59 11.05
CA ASP A 168 -15.10 -2.79 9.90
C ASP A 168 -14.19 -2.89 8.67
N ALA A 169 -12.91 -3.21 8.87
CA ALA A 169 -12.00 -3.48 7.79
C ALA A 169 -12.45 -4.71 6.98
N ARG A 170 -12.13 -4.74 5.69
CA ARG A 170 -12.46 -5.86 4.79
C ARG A 170 -11.25 -6.26 3.96
N PHE A 171 -11.06 -7.57 3.89
CA PHE A 171 -10.05 -8.24 3.08
C PHE A 171 -10.69 -9.32 2.22
N THR A 172 -10.09 -9.62 1.07
CA THR A 172 -10.54 -10.62 0.10
C THR A 172 -9.84 -11.95 0.26
N HIS A 173 -8.50 -11.93 0.41
CA HIS A 173 -7.69 -13.13 0.58
C HIS A 173 -6.29 -12.78 1.12
N LEU A 174 -6.15 -12.74 2.44
CA LEU A 174 -4.90 -12.44 3.13
C LEU A 174 -3.84 -13.54 2.98
N LYS A 175 -2.59 -13.10 2.95
CA LYS A 175 -1.36 -13.88 3.09
C LYS A 175 -0.75 -13.64 4.46
N ARG A 176 0.45 -14.21 4.68
CA ARG A 176 1.19 -14.12 5.93
C ARG A 176 1.30 -12.70 6.47
N PRO A 177 0.81 -12.43 7.70
CA PRO A 177 1.14 -11.20 8.38
C PRO A 177 2.63 -11.18 8.70
N VAL A 178 3.22 -9.99 8.66
CA VAL A 178 4.60 -9.74 9.07
C VAL A 178 4.60 -8.62 10.10
N LEU A 179 5.27 -8.83 11.23
CA LEU A 179 5.12 -7.96 12.38
C LEU A 179 6.30 -7.02 12.57
N THR A 180 5.98 -5.88 13.16
CA THR A 180 6.90 -5.00 13.90
C THR A 180 6.40 -4.92 15.35
N SER A 181 7.04 -4.11 16.19
CA SER A 181 6.56 -3.89 17.56
C SER A 181 5.17 -3.26 17.64
N ARG A 182 4.78 -2.46 16.63
CA ARG A 182 3.53 -1.70 16.63
C ARG A 182 2.54 -2.11 15.54
N PHE A 183 3.02 -2.62 14.41
CA PHE A 183 2.20 -2.87 13.23
C PHE A 183 2.28 -4.31 12.77
N ALA A 184 1.16 -4.85 12.30
CA ALA A 184 1.11 -6.01 11.42
C ALA A 184 0.94 -5.56 9.97
N TYR A 185 1.84 -6.01 9.10
CA TYR A 185 1.78 -5.79 7.67
C TYR A 185 1.18 -7.04 7.02
N VAL A 186 0.05 -6.87 6.36
CA VAL A 186 -0.63 -7.95 5.65
C VAL A 186 -0.66 -7.67 4.15
N ARG A 187 -0.68 -8.74 3.37
CA ARG A 187 -0.78 -8.68 1.92
C ARG A 187 -1.96 -9.51 1.46
N GLU A 188 -2.75 -8.99 0.55
CA GLU A 188 -3.81 -9.72 -0.13
C GLU A 188 -3.30 -10.42 -1.41
N SER A 189 -4.09 -11.34 -1.96
CA SER A 189 -3.67 -12.13 -3.13
C SER A 189 -3.56 -11.31 -4.42
N ASP A 190 -4.14 -10.12 -4.44
CA ASP A 190 -4.06 -9.13 -5.52
C ASP A 190 -2.92 -8.12 -5.32
N ASN A 191 -2.01 -8.38 -4.37
CA ASN A 191 -0.93 -7.47 -3.96
C ASN A 191 -1.39 -6.15 -3.33
N ARG A 192 -2.61 -6.06 -2.80
CA ARG A 192 -2.95 -4.98 -1.86
C ARG A 192 -2.18 -5.22 -0.55
N PHE A 193 -1.41 -4.23 -0.13
CA PHE A 193 -0.72 -4.25 1.16
C PHE A 193 -1.48 -3.41 2.14
N CYS A 194 -1.67 -3.90 3.36
CA CYS A 194 -2.29 -3.13 4.43
C CYS A 194 -1.40 -3.17 5.68
N ARG A 195 -1.42 -2.08 6.42
CA ARG A 195 -0.87 -1.96 7.77
C ARG A 195 -2.03 -2.04 8.74
N VAL A 196 -1.88 -2.86 9.77
CA VAL A 196 -2.79 -2.96 10.91
C VAL A 196 -2.03 -2.43 12.14
N ASP A 197 -2.51 -1.35 12.76
CA ASP A 197 -1.99 -0.89 14.05
C ASP A 197 -2.45 -1.87 15.15
N LEU A 198 -1.50 -2.45 15.87
CA LEU A 198 -1.76 -3.50 16.86
C LEU A 198 -2.36 -2.96 18.18
N GLU A 199 -2.33 -1.65 18.38
CA GLU A 199 -2.93 -0.97 19.54
C GLU A 199 -4.33 -0.46 19.22
N THR A 200 -4.51 0.21 18.07
CA THR A 200 -5.79 0.86 17.71
C THR A 200 -6.69 -0.01 16.82
N PHE A 201 -6.14 -1.07 16.24
CA PHE A 201 -6.80 -1.92 15.23
C PHE A 201 -7.19 -1.17 13.95
N GLU A 202 -6.59 -0.01 13.71
CA GLU A 202 -6.73 0.71 12.45
C GLU A 202 -6.04 -0.07 11.32
N VAL A 203 -6.76 -0.23 10.22
CA VAL A 203 -6.28 -0.82 8.97
C VAL A 203 -6.18 0.28 7.93
N SER A 204 -4.97 0.46 7.40
CA SER A 204 -4.69 1.41 6.31
C SER A 204 -4.04 0.68 5.14
N THR A 205 -4.49 0.92 3.92
CA THR A 205 -3.85 0.42 2.70
C THR A 205 -2.53 1.15 2.49
N LEU A 206 -1.45 0.40 2.28
CA LEU A 206 -0.13 0.91 1.99
C LEU A 206 0.05 1.07 0.48
N GLN A 207 0.48 2.25 0.08
CA GLN A 207 0.88 2.50 -1.30
C GLN A 207 2.40 2.39 -1.38
N LEU A 208 2.87 1.27 -1.91
CA LEU A 208 4.29 1.00 -2.03
C LEU A 208 4.88 1.74 -3.24
N ARG A 209 5.77 2.70 -2.97
CA ARG A 209 6.47 3.46 -4.02
C ARG A 209 7.41 2.53 -4.80
N GLY A 210 7.42 2.67 -6.13
CA GLY A 210 8.30 1.91 -7.02
C GLY A 210 7.87 0.47 -7.31
N VAL A 211 6.63 0.11 -6.94
CA VAL A 211 6.04 -1.21 -7.20
C VAL A 211 4.97 -1.05 -8.26
N GLU A 212 5.16 -1.67 -9.42
CA GLU A 212 4.16 -1.67 -10.48
C GLU A 212 2.91 -2.44 -10.03
N PRO A 213 1.69 -1.89 -10.25
CA PRO A 213 0.45 -2.62 -10.01
C PRO A 213 0.45 -3.97 -10.74
N GLY A 214 0.08 -5.04 -10.04
CA GLY A 214 -0.04 -6.38 -10.61
C GLY A 214 1.23 -7.23 -10.59
N ALA A 215 2.38 -6.69 -10.18
CA ALA A 215 3.57 -7.51 -10.04
C ALA A 215 3.43 -8.54 -8.90
N GLU A 216 3.67 -9.81 -9.20
CA GLU A 216 3.64 -10.86 -8.18
C GLU A 216 4.80 -10.69 -7.20
N THR A 217 4.45 -10.22 -6.00
CA THR A 217 5.40 -10.12 -4.89
C THR A 217 5.26 -11.32 -3.95
N TYR A 218 6.37 -11.75 -3.37
CA TYR A 218 6.48 -12.81 -2.39
C TYR A 218 7.33 -12.30 -1.24
N GLY A 219 6.87 -12.57 -0.01
CA GLY A 219 7.61 -12.14 1.18
C GLY A 219 7.56 -10.64 1.41
N VAL A 220 7.36 -10.28 2.66
CA VAL A 220 7.49 -8.92 3.15
C VAL A 220 8.39 -9.00 4.36
N THR A 221 9.31 -8.07 4.53
CA THR A 221 9.95 -7.87 5.83
C THR A 221 9.92 -6.37 6.12
N PRO A 222 9.05 -5.92 7.03
CA PRO A 222 8.98 -4.54 7.43
C PRO A 222 10.12 -4.27 8.41
N ASP A 223 10.82 -3.17 8.19
CA ASP A 223 11.74 -2.61 9.17
C ASP A 223 11.11 -1.47 10.00
N GLY A 224 9.80 -1.29 9.84
CA GLY A 224 8.99 -0.19 10.39
C GLY A 224 8.78 0.97 9.41
N ARG A 225 9.71 1.21 8.46
CA ARG A 225 9.63 2.30 7.47
C ARG A 225 9.79 1.85 6.02
N MET A 226 10.38 0.69 5.81
CA MET A 226 10.66 0.05 4.53
C MET A 226 10.17 -1.39 4.59
N MET A 227 9.66 -1.88 3.45
CA MET A 227 9.33 -3.27 3.21
C MET A 227 10.24 -3.77 2.10
N PHE A 228 10.89 -4.90 2.36
CA PHE A 228 11.49 -5.68 1.29
C PHE A 228 10.40 -6.45 0.54
N LEU A 229 10.46 -6.41 -0.79
CA LEU A 229 9.55 -7.10 -1.70
C LEU A 229 10.35 -8.00 -2.61
N ILE A 230 9.99 -9.28 -2.69
CA ILE A 230 10.65 -10.23 -3.57
C ILE A 230 9.75 -10.50 -4.77
N PHE A 231 10.20 -10.20 -5.97
CA PHE A 231 9.53 -10.55 -7.21
C PHE A 231 10.06 -11.90 -7.64
N THR A 232 9.19 -12.80 -8.11
CA THR A 232 9.60 -14.15 -8.52
C THR A 232 10.05 -14.21 -9.97
N VAL A 233 9.49 -13.37 -10.84
CA VAL A 233 9.73 -13.42 -12.28
C VAL A 233 9.89 -12.01 -12.86
N PRO A 234 11.14 -11.57 -13.14
CA PRO A 234 12.42 -12.17 -12.73
C PRO A 234 12.66 -12.07 -11.22
N PHE A 235 13.50 -12.95 -10.66
CA PHE A 235 13.87 -12.89 -9.24
C PHE A 235 14.56 -11.56 -8.90
N ARG A 236 13.86 -10.68 -8.18
CA ARG A 236 14.38 -9.35 -7.80
C ARG A 236 13.93 -9.00 -6.40
N ILE A 237 14.79 -8.30 -5.66
CA ILE A 237 14.46 -7.78 -4.33
C ILE A 237 14.42 -6.26 -4.44
N PHE A 238 13.31 -5.67 -4.02
CA PHE A 238 13.12 -4.23 -3.96
C PHE A 238 12.88 -3.82 -2.51
N THR A 239 13.20 -2.57 -2.22
CA THR A 239 12.75 -1.92 -0.99
C THR A 239 11.69 -0.89 -1.35
N ALA A 240 10.55 -0.93 -0.66
CA ALA A 240 9.50 0.06 -0.78
C ALA A 240 9.28 0.76 0.56
N GLU A 241 9.07 2.08 0.55
CA GLU A 241 8.68 2.82 1.77
C GLU A 241 7.28 2.40 2.22
N THR A 242 7.10 2.19 3.52
CA THR A 242 5.84 1.78 4.17
C THR A 242 5.11 2.92 4.85
N ALA A 243 5.66 4.13 4.76
CA ALA A 243 5.02 5.31 5.30
C ALA A 243 3.60 5.41 4.71
N ASP A 244 2.63 5.69 5.58
CA ASP A 244 1.32 6.08 5.12
C ASP A 244 1.49 7.28 4.19
N ALA A 245 0.96 7.18 2.96
CA ALA A 245 1.05 8.27 2.01
C ALA A 245 0.42 9.56 2.59
N LEU A 246 -0.49 9.42 3.57
CA LEU A 246 -1.11 10.50 4.33
C LEU A 246 -0.39 10.90 5.62
N GLU A 247 0.75 10.29 5.97
CA GLU A 247 1.59 10.80 7.06
C GLU A 247 2.54 11.92 6.57
N SER A 248 2.62 13.00 7.35
CA SER A 248 3.52 14.12 7.04
C SER A 248 4.98 13.71 7.22
N THR A 249 5.76 13.82 6.14
CA THR A 249 7.23 13.67 6.22
C THR A 249 7.95 15.01 6.45
N PHE A 250 7.20 16.12 6.54
CA PHE A 250 7.75 17.47 6.50
C PHE A 250 8.84 17.72 7.53
N THR A 251 8.57 17.42 8.80
CA THR A 251 9.53 17.63 9.88
C THR A 251 10.81 16.83 9.67
N SER A 252 10.70 15.59 9.19
CA SER A 252 11.86 14.75 8.88
C SER A 252 12.66 15.31 7.71
N ASP A 253 11.98 15.76 6.67
CA ASP A 253 12.63 16.30 5.46
C ASP A 253 13.32 17.63 5.75
N MET A 254 12.68 18.54 6.50
CA MET A 254 13.25 19.84 6.87
C MET A 254 14.46 19.72 7.80
N ARG A 255 14.56 18.66 8.61
CA ARG A 255 15.75 18.36 9.42
C ARG A 255 16.96 17.92 8.59
N ARG A 256 16.74 17.42 7.37
CA ARG A 256 17.81 17.01 6.45
C ARG A 256 18.33 18.18 5.61
N VAL A 257 17.60 19.29 5.57
CA VAL A 257 18.02 20.49 4.85
C VAL A 257 19.18 21.15 5.60
N ASP A 258 20.27 21.42 4.88
CA ASP A 258 21.36 22.24 5.39
C ASP A 258 20.99 23.73 5.34
N TRP A 259 20.57 24.25 6.48
CA TRP A 259 20.25 25.66 6.68
C TRP A 259 21.47 26.53 6.97
N GLY A 260 22.67 25.94 7.02
CA GLY A 260 23.91 26.66 7.33
C GLY A 260 24.24 27.75 6.32
N PRO A 261 24.98 28.80 6.73
CA PRO A 261 25.36 29.91 5.85
C PRO A 261 26.27 29.50 4.67
N GLY A 262 26.83 28.29 4.71
CA GLY A 262 27.60 27.68 3.61
C GLY A 262 26.78 26.76 2.70
N GLY A 263 25.56 26.40 3.10
CA GLY A 263 24.63 25.68 2.24
C GLY A 263 24.18 26.64 1.13
N ARG A 264 24.40 26.29 -0.13
CA ARG A 264 23.93 27.10 -1.27
C ARG A 264 22.40 27.27 -1.16
N GLY A 265 21.96 28.41 -0.63
CA GLY A 265 20.57 28.88 -0.71
C GLY A 265 20.29 29.40 -2.11
N ALA A 266 20.40 28.54 -3.11
CA ALA A 266 20.07 28.92 -4.48
C ALA A 266 18.55 28.98 -4.58
N LEU A 267 18.02 30.20 -4.70
CA LEU A 267 16.69 30.37 -5.27
C LEU A 267 16.77 29.93 -6.72
N VAL A 268 15.86 29.05 -7.12
CA VAL A 268 15.69 28.67 -8.52
C VAL A 268 14.42 29.32 -9.07
N GLU A 269 14.50 29.80 -10.29
CA GLU A 269 13.36 30.27 -11.05
C GLU A 269 12.81 29.12 -11.90
N LEU A 270 11.52 28.83 -11.75
CA LEU A 270 10.78 27.84 -12.52
C LEU A 270 9.81 28.60 -13.45
N VAL A 271 9.82 28.29 -14.73
CA VAL A 271 8.91 28.89 -15.72
C VAL A 271 7.88 27.85 -16.12
N ALA A 272 6.61 28.21 -16.10
CA ALA A 272 5.53 27.29 -16.43
C ALA A 272 4.38 27.96 -17.16
N GLY A 273 3.69 27.16 -17.97
CA GLY A 273 2.48 27.55 -18.68
C GLY A 273 2.74 28.38 -19.94
N ARG A 274 1.71 28.51 -20.76
CA ARG A 274 1.75 29.32 -22.01
C ARG A 274 2.08 30.79 -21.76
N ASP A 275 1.71 31.30 -20.59
CA ASP A 275 2.02 32.67 -20.16
C ASP A 275 3.41 32.82 -19.55
N ARG A 276 4.20 31.72 -19.50
CA ARG A 276 5.57 31.68 -19.01
C ARG A 276 5.74 32.35 -17.64
N ARG A 277 4.79 32.12 -16.72
CA ARG A 277 4.88 32.65 -15.35
C ARG A 277 6.11 32.10 -14.65
N VAL A 278 6.81 32.99 -13.94
CA VAL A 278 8.01 32.68 -13.17
C VAL A 278 7.65 32.45 -11.71
N TYR A 279 8.09 31.32 -11.17
CA TYR A 279 7.94 30.92 -9.77
C TYR A 279 9.32 30.79 -9.14
N ARG A 280 9.47 31.21 -7.88
CA ARG A 280 10.73 31.11 -7.15
C ARG A 280 10.61 30.11 -6.01
N ALA A 281 11.59 29.23 -5.87
CA ALA A 281 11.63 28.23 -4.81
C ALA A 281 13.06 28.02 -4.30
N ASP A 282 13.20 27.62 -3.03
CA ASP A 282 14.49 27.25 -2.44
C ASP A 282 14.87 25.83 -2.91
N THR A 283 16.02 25.69 -3.59
CA THR A 283 16.47 24.40 -4.12
C THR A 283 16.58 23.34 -3.04
N ARG A 284 16.98 23.71 -1.82
CA ARG A 284 17.19 22.75 -0.73
C ARG A 284 15.86 22.10 -0.31
N ILE A 285 14.79 22.89 -0.29
CA ILE A 285 13.44 22.37 -0.02
C ILE A 285 13.00 21.45 -1.16
N LEU A 286 13.20 21.86 -2.42
CA LEU A 286 12.86 21.04 -3.58
C LEU A 286 13.59 19.67 -3.55
N GLU A 287 14.91 19.67 -3.33
CA GLU A 287 15.73 18.46 -3.25
C GLU A 287 15.36 17.58 -2.05
N ALA A 288 15.04 18.18 -0.89
CA ALA A 288 14.64 17.42 0.28
C ALA A 288 13.30 16.71 0.07
N ARG A 289 12.36 17.35 -0.64
CA ARG A 289 10.95 16.96 -0.68
C ARG A 289 10.52 16.24 -1.96
N SER A 290 11.30 16.34 -3.04
CA SER A 290 11.03 15.67 -4.33
C SER A 290 12.27 14.92 -4.81
N ALA A 291 12.11 13.62 -5.07
CA ALA A 291 13.16 12.81 -5.69
C ALA A 291 13.46 13.28 -7.13
N TYR A 292 12.46 13.79 -7.84
CA TYR A 292 12.62 14.38 -9.17
C TYR A 292 13.53 15.61 -9.11
N PHE A 293 13.18 16.61 -8.27
CA PHE A 293 13.98 17.82 -8.18
C PHE A 293 15.39 17.55 -7.65
N ARG A 294 15.54 16.61 -6.69
CA ARG A 294 16.85 16.14 -6.24
C ARG A 294 17.69 15.63 -7.40
N SER A 295 17.12 14.76 -8.23
CA SER A 295 17.84 14.17 -9.37
C SER A 295 18.15 15.21 -10.43
N MET A 296 17.20 16.11 -10.73
CA MET A 296 17.36 17.19 -11.70
C MET A 296 18.45 18.19 -11.29
N LEU A 297 18.47 18.59 -10.02
CA LEU A 297 19.40 19.60 -9.49
C LEU A 297 20.81 19.02 -9.22
N SER A 298 20.91 17.73 -8.91
CA SER A 298 22.20 17.05 -8.70
C SER A 298 22.80 16.44 -9.97
N GLY A 299 21.97 16.03 -10.94
CA GLY A 299 22.32 15.10 -12.03
C GLY A 299 22.77 15.69 -13.37
N GLY A 300 23.19 16.96 -13.45
CA GLY A 300 23.83 17.52 -14.67
C GLY A 300 23.08 18.67 -15.34
N MET A 301 21.80 18.92 -15.04
CA MET A 301 21.17 20.24 -15.32
C MET A 301 21.64 21.35 -14.36
N ARG A 302 22.71 21.05 -13.63
CA ARG A 302 23.39 21.93 -12.69
C ARG A 302 23.91 23.19 -13.36
N GLU A 303 24.17 23.16 -14.66
CA GLU A 303 24.64 24.32 -15.44
C GLU A 303 23.54 25.38 -15.60
N ALA A 304 22.31 24.99 -15.96
CA ALA A 304 21.17 25.91 -16.02
C ALA A 304 20.89 26.56 -14.65
N ALA A 305 20.95 25.78 -13.56
CA ALA A 305 20.79 26.31 -12.20
C ALA A 305 22.01 27.11 -11.69
N ARG A 306 23.21 26.89 -12.23
CA ARG A 306 24.44 27.64 -11.89
C ARG A 306 24.54 28.97 -12.62
N ASP A 307 24.04 29.02 -13.86
CA ASP A 307 24.07 30.22 -14.71
C ASP A 307 22.89 31.17 -14.41
N GLY A 308 22.03 30.81 -13.45
CA GLY A 308 20.85 31.59 -13.08
C GLY A 308 19.75 31.56 -14.14
N ALA A 309 19.83 30.64 -15.10
CA ALA A 309 18.81 30.49 -16.13
C ALA A 309 17.54 29.86 -15.51
N PRO A 310 16.34 30.39 -15.81
CA PRO A 310 15.11 29.79 -15.35
C PRO A 310 14.91 28.38 -15.92
N ILE A 311 14.40 27.47 -15.10
CA ILE A 311 14.07 26.09 -15.49
C ILE A 311 12.67 26.09 -16.12
N ASP A 312 12.60 25.78 -17.41
CA ASP A 312 11.33 25.67 -18.12
C ASP A 312 10.67 24.31 -17.86
N LEU A 313 9.47 24.33 -17.27
CA LEU A 313 8.69 23.14 -16.96
C LEU A 313 7.72 22.76 -18.10
N GLY A 314 7.58 23.61 -19.12
CA GLY A 314 6.70 23.38 -20.26
C GLY A 314 5.38 24.17 -20.22
N GLU A 315 4.77 24.28 -21.40
CA GLU A 315 3.51 25.01 -21.60
C GLU A 315 2.26 24.28 -21.08
N ASP A 316 2.38 22.96 -20.88
CA ASP A 316 1.33 22.08 -20.36
C ASP A 316 1.11 22.24 -18.83
N VAL A 317 2.05 22.88 -18.13
CA VAL A 317 1.97 23.07 -16.68
C VAL A 317 1.04 24.23 -16.33
N VAL A 318 -0.08 23.91 -15.68
CA VAL A 318 -1.03 24.90 -15.17
C VAL A 318 -0.41 25.66 -13.98
N GLY A 319 -0.32 26.98 -14.09
CA GLY A 319 0.36 27.83 -13.10
C GLY A 319 -0.23 27.74 -11.69
N GLU A 320 -1.55 27.70 -11.56
CA GLU A 320 -2.22 27.55 -10.24
C GLU A 320 -1.90 26.21 -9.58
N ALA A 321 -1.87 25.13 -10.37
CA ALA A 321 -1.50 23.81 -9.88
C ALA A 321 -0.03 23.75 -9.44
N LEU A 322 0.87 24.38 -10.20
CA LEU A 322 2.28 24.50 -9.82
C LEU A 322 2.43 25.31 -8.53
N HIS A 323 1.70 26.42 -8.37
CA HIS A 323 1.73 27.21 -7.15
C HIS A 323 1.32 26.39 -5.92
N ALA A 324 0.24 25.61 -6.02
CA ALA A 324 -0.22 24.75 -4.94
C ALA A 324 0.78 23.63 -4.62
N LEU A 325 1.43 23.05 -5.64
CA LEU A 325 2.50 22.09 -5.44
C LEU A 325 3.69 22.71 -4.70
N LEU A 326 4.15 23.90 -5.10
CA LEU A 326 5.22 24.61 -4.42
C LEU A 326 4.84 24.97 -2.99
N HIS A 327 3.60 25.41 -2.76
CA HIS A 327 3.07 25.63 -1.42
C HIS A 327 3.13 24.35 -0.57
N PHE A 328 2.71 23.20 -1.11
CA PHE A 328 2.80 21.91 -0.44
C PHE A 328 4.25 21.54 -0.10
N LEU A 329 5.23 21.82 -0.96
CA LEU A 329 6.63 21.52 -0.64
C LEU A 329 7.12 22.30 0.60
N HIS A 330 6.61 23.51 0.81
CA HIS A 330 6.98 24.39 1.92
C HIS A 330 6.15 24.20 3.19
N THR A 331 4.93 23.65 3.08
CA THR A 331 3.97 23.60 4.20
C THR A 331 3.47 22.20 4.51
N ASP A 332 3.68 21.25 3.60
CA ASP A 332 3.10 19.91 3.60
C ASP A 332 1.57 19.88 3.66
N HIS A 333 0.95 20.97 3.22
CA HIS A 333 -0.48 21.18 3.26
C HIS A 333 -1.06 21.31 1.85
N PHE A 334 -2.14 20.57 1.60
CA PHE A 334 -2.96 20.68 0.40
C PHE A 334 -4.43 20.56 0.78
N GLU A 335 -5.12 21.69 0.80
CA GLU A 335 -6.57 21.77 0.95
C GLU A 335 -7.09 22.78 -0.08
N PRO A 336 -7.78 22.33 -1.15
CA PRO A 336 -8.38 23.25 -2.12
C PRO A 336 -9.41 24.20 -1.49
N VAL A 337 -10.04 23.77 -0.40
CA VAL A 337 -11.00 24.53 0.41
C VAL A 337 -10.79 24.19 1.89
N THR A 338 -10.80 25.20 2.76
CA THR A 338 -10.63 25.02 4.20
C THR A 338 -11.86 25.55 4.98
N PRO A 339 -12.50 24.73 5.85
CA PRO A 339 -12.33 23.28 5.95
C PRO A 339 -12.90 22.53 4.74
N PRO A 340 -12.42 21.30 4.44
CA PRO A 340 -12.91 20.49 3.33
C PRO A 340 -14.42 20.18 3.38
N SER A 341 -15.01 20.15 4.57
CA SER A 341 -16.45 19.91 4.76
C SER A 341 -17.36 20.96 4.11
N ARG A 342 -16.83 22.16 3.80
CA ARG A 342 -17.61 23.19 3.09
C ARG A 342 -17.94 22.80 1.66
N VAL A 343 -17.25 21.81 1.08
CA VAL A 343 -17.51 21.36 -0.30
C VAL A 343 -18.98 20.92 -0.46
N CYS A 344 -19.58 20.31 0.56
CA CYS A 344 -20.99 19.90 0.54
C CYS A 344 -21.99 21.08 0.47
N GLU A 345 -21.56 22.30 0.79
CA GLU A 345 -22.37 23.52 0.74
C GLU A 345 -22.21 24.28 -0.59
N MET A 346 -21.26 23.87 -1.43
CA MET A 346 -20.90 24.54 -2.68
C MET A 346 -21.81 24.12 -3.82
N ARG A 347 -21.88 24.97 -4.86
CA ARG A 347 -22.59 24.62 -6.09
C ARG A 347 -21.76 23.63 -6.90
N ASP A 348 -22.44 22.75 -7.65
CA ASP A 348 -21.79 21.72 -8.44
C ASP A 348 -20.72 22.28 -9.40
N GLU A 349 -20.92 23.45 -10.01
CA GLU A 349 -19.90 24.05 -10.89
C GLU A 349 -18.61 24.42 -10.14
N GLU A 350 -18.74 24.85 -8.89
CA GLU A 350 -17.60 25.20 -8.05
C GLU A 350 -16.87 23.95 -7.57
N VAL A 351 -17.61 22.90 -7.20
CA VAL A 351 -17.05 21.58 -6.86
C VAL A 351 -16.32 20.99 -8.07
N LEU A 352 -16.90 21.07 -9.27
CA LEU A 352 -16.27 20.62 -10.51
C LEU A 352 -14.95 21.35 -10.79
N ARG A 353 -14.92 22.67 -10.58
CA ARG A 353 -13.70 23.47 -10.73
C ARG A 353 -12.61 23.02 -9.75
N LEU A 354 -12.97 22.76 -8.50
CA LEU A 354 -12.03 22.25 -7.49
C LEU A 354 -11.55 20.84 -7.81
N ALA A 355 -12.44 19.98 -8.30
CA ALA A 355 -12.09 18.62 -8.72
C ALA A 355 -11.09 18.64 -9.89
N ARG A 356 -11.32 19.48 -10.91
CA ARG A 356 -10.38 19.68 -12.01
C ARG A 356 -9.04 20.21 -11.51
N PHE A 357 -9.06 21.21 -10.63
CA PHE A 357 -7.84 21.73 -10.01
C PHE A 357 -7.05 20.64 -9.26
N ALA A 358 -7.72 19.83 -8.44
CA ALA A 358 -7.09 18.73 -7.72
C ALA A 358 -6.49 17.66 -8.65
N LEU A 359 -7.15 17.36 -9.78
CA LEU A 359 -6.61 16.48 -10.83
C LEU A 359 -5.37 17.06 -11.52
N GLU A 360 -5.32 18.38 -11.75
CA GLU A 360 -4.12 19.04 -12.28
C GLU A 360 -2.97 19.00 -11.27
N VAL A 361 -3.25 19.28 -9.98
CA VAL A 361 -2.24 19.16 -8.93
C VAL A 361 -1.75 17.71 -8.80
N HIS A 362 -2.65 16.72 -8.91
CA HIS A 362 -2.29 15.31 -8.91
C HIS A 362 -1.35 14.98 -10.07
N THR A 363 -1.65 15.44 -11.28
CA THR A 363 -0.80 15.25 -12.47
C THR A 363 0.62 15.77 -12.25
N LEU A 364 0.74 16.97 -11.67
CA LEU A 364 2.05 17.52 -11.33
C LEU A 364 2.72 16.76 -10.18
N ALA A 365 1.95 16.34 -9.18
CA ALA A 365 2.47 15.56 -8.06
C ALA A 365 3.05 14.22 -8.54
N ASP A 366 2.38 13.54 -9.48
CA ASP A 366 2.88 12.32 -10.11
C ASP A 366 4.15 12.61 -10.92
N ARG A 367 4.11 13.63 -11.80
CA ARG A 367 5.26 14.07 -12.61
C ARG A 367 6.50 14.41 -11.79
N PHE A 368 6.32 15.08 -10.65
CA PHE A 368 7.41 15.52 -9.77
C PHE A 368 7.68 14.56 -8.60
N LEU A 369 7.12 13.34 -8.64
CA LEU A 369 7.34 12.28 -7.65
C LEU A 369 7.02 12.73 -6.21
N LEU A 370 5.83 13.30 -6.03
CA LEU A 370 5.25 13.77 -4.76
C LEU A 370 4.01 12.94 -4.37
N PRO A 371 4.18 11.64 -4.07
CA PRO A 371 3.05 10.73 -3.88
C PRO A 371 2.14 11.08 -2.70
N ARG A 372 2.65 11.78 -1.67
CA ARG A 372 1.81 12.31 -0.58
C ARG A 372 0.82 13.37 -1.10
N LEU A 373 1.29 14.31 -1.91
CA LEU A 373 0.43 15.33 -2.51
C LEU A 373 -0.58 14.68 -3.47
N ALA A 374 -0.13 13.74 -4.31
CA ALA A 374 -1.03 12.97 -5.17
C ALA A 374 -2.13 12.28 -4.34
N ARG A 375 -1.78 11.68 -3.21
CA ARG A 375 -2.76 11.04 -2.33
C ARG A 375 -3.71 12.03 -1.67
N LEU A 376 -3.23 13.19 -1.22
CA LEU A 376 -4.09 14.26 -0.69
C LEU A 376 -5.10 14.74 -1.75
N CYS A 377 -4.70 14.83 -3.01
CA CYS A 377 -5.63 15.10 -4.12
C CYS A 377 -6.69 13.99 -4.27
N GLU A 378 -6.28 12.72 -4.26
CA GLU A 378 -7.21 11.59 -4.36
C GLU A 378 -8.22 11.57 -3.21
N VAL A 379 -7.76 11.75 -1.97
CA VAL A 379 -8.62 11.80 -0.77
C VAL A 379 -9.60 12.97 -0.85
N PHE A 380 -9.12 14.15 -1.26
CA PHE A 380 -10.02 15.28 -1.49
C PHE A 380 -11.11 14.93 -2.51
N LEU A 381 -10.72 14.29 -3.62
CA LEU A 381 -11.64 13.92 -4.69
C LEU A 381 -12.64 12.85 -4.26
N SER A 382 -12.19 11.77 -3.61
CA SER A 382 -13.05 10.64 -3.23
C SER A 382 -13.96 10.97 -2.05
N ASP A 383 -13.46 11.68 -1.05
CA ASP A 383 -14.15 11.80 0.24
C ASP A 383 -14.98 13.07 0.35
N TYR A 384 -14.67 14.10 -0.45
CA TYR A 384 -15.31 15.41 -0.35
C TYR A 384 -15.94 15.89 -1.67
N ALA A 385 -15.29 15.68 -2.81
CA ALA A 385 -15.76 16.22 -4.10
C ALA A 385 -16.70 15.27 -4.86
N LEU A 386 -16.65 13.97 -4.58
CA LEU A 386 -17.42 12.99 -5.33
C LEU A 386 -18.92 13.09 -5.00
N CYS A 387 -19.69 13.50 -5.99
CA CYS A 387 -21.15 13.50 -5.93
C CYS A 387 -21.74 13.16 -7.31
N ALA A 388 -23.07 13.00 -7.39
CA ALA A 388 -23.75 12.63 -8.62
C ALA A 388 -23.44 13.58 -9.80
N ALA A 389 -23.29 14.88 -9.52
CA ALA A 389 -22.98 15.89 -10.54
C ALA A 389 -21.58 15.76 -11.15
N ILE A 390 -20.63 15.16 -10.42
CA ILE A 390 -19.20 15.30 -10.65
C ILE A 390 -18.52 13.98 -11.06
N VAL A 391 -19.10 12.84 -10.66
CA VAL A 391 -18.50 11.52 -10.87
C VAL A 391 -18.22 11.21 -12.35
N LEU A 392 -19.13 11.54 -13.27
CA LEU A 392 -18.94 11.29 -14.70
C LEU A 392 -17.80 12.15 -15.30
N PRO A 393 -17.77 13.49 -15.11
CA PRO A 393 -16.64 14.31 -15.54
C PRO A 393 -15.27 13.86 -14.99
N VAL A 394 -15.22 13.48 -13.70
CA VAL A 394 -13.99 13.00 -13.07
C VAL A 394 -13.55 11.67 -13.69
N LEU A 395 -14.46 10.71 -13.82
CA LEU A 395 -14.16 9.42 -14.41
C LEU A 395 -13.73 9.52 -15.88
N ALA A 396 -14.35 10.40 -16.67
CA ALA A 396 -13.91 10.68 -18.04
C ALA A 396 -12.47 11.23 -18.08
N SER A 397 -12.12 12.13 -17.16
CA SER A 397 -10.79 12.71 -17.04
C SER A 397 -9.72 11.68 -16.61
N ILE A 398 -10.12 10.63 -15.90
CA ILE A 398 -9.25 9.54 -15.46
C ILE A 398 -9.06 8.48 -16.56
N THR A 399 -10.09 8.23 -17.37
CA THR A 399 -10.12 7.14 -18.37
C THR A 399 -9.66 7.55 -19.77
N SER A 400 -9.61 8.86 -20.08
CA SER A 400 -9.19 9.36 -21.40
C SER A 400 -8.29 10.59 -21.31
N PRO A 401 -6.95 10.43 -21.45
CA PRO A 401 -6.23 9.15 -21.49
C PRO A 401 -6.30 8.44 -20.14
N ARG A 402 -6.25 7.09 -20.14
CA ARG A 402 -6.28 6.32 -18.89
C ARG A 402 -5.05 6.61 -18.04
N ARG A 403 -5.25 7.00 -16.79
CA ARG A 403 -4.18 7.39 -15.83
C ARG A 403 -4.01 6.29 -14.77
N PRO A 404 -3.03 5.38 -14.90
CA PRO A 404 -2.85 4.29 -13.93
C PRO A 404 -2.58 4.76 -12.51
N SER A 405 -1.96 5.95 -12.35
CA SER A 405 -1.72 6.56 -11.04
C SER A 405 -3.00 6.97 -10.30
N LEU A 406 -4.15 7.02 -10.99
CA LEU A 406 -5.47 7.32 -10.40
C LEU A 406 -6.38 6.08 -10.25
N ALA A 407 -5.84 4.86 -10.33
CA ALA A 407 -6.64 3.62 -10.27
C ALA A 407 -7.52 3.51 -9.01
N ASN A 408 -7.08 4.04 -7.87
CA ASN A 408 -7.87 4.05 -6.63
C ASN A 408 -9.07 5.00 -6.75
N LEU A 409 -8.87 6.19 -7.31
CA LEU A 409 -9.95 7.15 -7.54
C LEU A 409 -10.91 6.62 -8.62
N GLU A 410 -10.39 5.96 -9.65
CA GLU A 410 -11.20 5.27 -10.67
C GLU A 410 -12.13 4.24 -10.01
N ALA A 411 -11.59 3.38 -9.13
CA ALA A 411 -12.38 2.41 -8.37
C ALA A 411 -13.43 3.08 -7.48
N ALA A 412 -13.07 4.16 -6.78
CA ALA A 412 -14.03 4.90 -5.95
C ALA A 412 -15.17 5.53 -6.79
N CYS A 413 -14.87 6.02 -8.00
CA CYS A 413 -15.90 6.51 -8.93
C CYS A 413 -16.84 5.39 -9.37
N TRP A 414 -16.32 4.19 -9.64
CA TRP A 414 -17.13 3.03 -10.01
C TRP A 414 -18.00 2.54 -8.86
N ASP A 415 -17.45 2.44 -7.65
CA ASP A 415 -18.20 2.09 -6.44
C ASP A 415 -19.35 3.09 -6.20
N PHE A 416 -19.07 4.40 -6.34
CA PHE A 416 -20.07 5.46 -6.22
C PHE A 416 -21.14 5.36 -7.32
N LEU A 417 -20.75 5.09 -8.57
CA LEU A 417 -21.68 4.89 -9.68
C LEU A 417 -22.60 3.68 -9.43
N GLU A 418 -22.08 2.58 -8.90
CA GLU A 418 -22.88 1.39 -8.59
C GLU A 418 -23.94 1.70 -7.51
N GLU A 419 -23.55 2.45 -6.48
CA GLU A 419 -24.45 2.84 -5.39
C GLU A 419 -25.52 3.85 -5.82
N HIS A 420 -25.16 4.82 -6.69
CA HIS A 420 -26.01 5.98 -7.05
C HIS A 420 -26.50 5.98 -8.51
N TRP A 421 -26.41 4.85 -9.23
CA TRP A 421 -26.67 4.78 -10.67
C TRP A 421 -28.00 5.41 -11.12
N LYS A 422 -29.08 5.18 -10.38
CA LYS A 422 -30.42 5.67 -10.75
C LYS A 422 -30.49 7.19 -10.78
N ASP A 423 -29.91 7.84 -9.79
CA ASP A 423 -29.95 9.30 -9.64
C ASP A 423 -29.06 9.96 -10.69
N ILE A 424 -27.90 9.34 -10.96
CA ILE A 424 -26.94 9.79 -11.99
C ILE A 424 -27.53 9.63 -13.38
N ALA A 425 -28.13 8.48 -13.70
CA ALA A 425 -28.72 8.23 -15.02
C ALA A 425 -29.87 9.20 -15.33
N GLN A 426 -30.67 9.57 -14.33
CA GLN A 426 -31.74 10.56 -14.49
C GLN A 426 -31.20 11.99 -14.64
N SER A 427 -30.21 12.36 -13.83
CA SER A 427 -29.67 13.73 -13.79
C SER A 427 -28.72 14.05 -14.96
N HIS A 428 -28.06 13.02 -15.51
CA HIS A 428 -26.99 13.18 -16.51
C HIS A 428 -27.27 12.48 -17.84
N SER A 429 -28.54 12.21 -18.16
CA SER A 429 -28.92 11.60 -19.44
C SER A 429 -28.27 12.28 -20.66
N PRO A 430 -28.22 13.63 -20.78
CA PRO A 430 -27.55 14.29 -21.90
C PRO A 430 -26.05 14.00 -21.99
N ALA A 431 -25.34 14.03 -20.85
CA ALA A 431 -23.90 13.77 -20.81
C ALA A 431 -23.57 12.30 -21.12
N LEU A 432 -24.43 11.37 -20.70
CA LEU A 432 -24.31 9.95 -21.06
C LEU A 432 -24.53 9.72 -22.56
N HIS A 433 -25.52 10.39 -23.15
CA HIS A 433 -25.73 10.36 -24.61
C HIS A 433 -24.53 10.93 -25.36
N GLU A 434 -23.98 12.06 -24.92
CA GLU A 434 -22.80 12.68 -25.53
C GLU A 434 -21.58 11.74 -25.49
N LEU A 435 -21.34 11.06 -24.36
CA LEU A 435 -20.25 10.07 -24.25
C LEU A 435 -20.43 8.91 -25.26
N VAL A 436 -21.66 8.44 -25.46
CA VAL A 436 -21.98 7.37 -26.43
C VAL A 436 -21.79 7.88 -27.87
N GLU A 437 -22.29 9.07 -28.19
CA GLU A 437 -22.18 9.67 -29.53
C GLU A 437 -20.72 9.95 -29.91
N GLN A 438 -19.91 10.39 -28.96
CA GLN A 438 -18.47 10.61 -29.15
C GLN A 438 -17.66 9.30 -29.23
N GLY A 439 -18.29 8.13 -29.02
CA GLY A 439 -17.61 6.85 -28.98
C GLY A 439 -16.57 6.77 -27.85
N HIS A 440 -16.80 7.49 -26.75
CA HIS A 440 -15.84 7.55 -25.64
C HIS A 440 -15.69 6.15 -25.02
N PRO A 441 -14.47 5.67 -24.71
CA PRO A 441 -14.26 4.33 -24.14
C PRO A 441 -15.12 4.05 -22.89
N LEU A 442 -15.30 5.08 -22.07
CA LEU A 442 -16.16 5.04 -20.88
C LEU A 442 -17.62 4.66 -21.19
N ALA A 443 -18.16 5.03 -22.35
CA ALA A 443 -19.54 4.71 -22.71
C ALA A 443 -19.76 3.18 -22.82
N VAL A 444 -18.77 2.45 -23.35
CA VAL A 444 -18.81 0.98 -23.42
C VAL A 444 -18.76 0.36 -22.04
N GLU A 445 -17.88 0.87 -21.17
CA GLU A 445 -17.74 0.40 -19.78
C GLU A 445 -19.03 0.66 -18.97
N LEU A 446 -19.65 1.84 -19.13
CA LEU A 446 -20.93 2.19 -18.49
C LEU A 446 -22.08 1.30 -19.00
N LEU A 447 -22.15 1.03 -20.31
CA LEU A 447 -23.16 0.13 -20.88
C LEU A 447 -22.98 -1.30 -20.33
N GLN A 448 -21.75 -1.79 -20.22
CA GLN A 448 -21.45 -3.09 -19.62
C GLN A 448 -21.81 -3.12 -18.13
N ALA A 449 -21.46 -2.10 -17.36
CA ALA A 449 -21.81 -1.97 -15.94
C ALA A 449 -23.33 -1.97 -15.74
N SER A 450 -24.07 -1.20 -16.55
CA SER A 450 -25.54 -1.15 -16.50
C SER A 450 -26.19 -2.50 -16.85
N SER A 451 -25.55 -3.29 -17.71
CA SER A 451 -25.99 -4.65 -18.07
C SER A 451 -25.71 -5.68 -16.97
N GLY A 452 -24.66 -5.47 -16.15
CA GLY A 452 -24.34 -6.27 -14.96
C GLY A 452 -25.26 -5.98 -13.76
N VAL A 453 -25.80 -4.76 -13.67
CA VAL A 453 -26.81 -4.34 -12.68
C VAL A 453 -28.21 -4.92 -12.98
N LYS A 454 -28.35 -5.77 -14.02
CA LYS A 454 -29.61 -6.49 -14.37
C LYS A 454 -29.97 -7.62 -13.38
N ARG A 455 -30.18 -7.28 -12.10
CA ARG A 455 -31.17 -7.94 -11.23
C ARG A 455 -32.32 -7.03 -10.78
N SER A 456 -32.38 -5.77 -11.20
CA SER A 456 -33.49 -4.87 -10.79
C SER A 456 -33.95 -3.82 -11.81
N VAL A 457 -33.62 -3.92 -13.10
CA VAL A 457 -34.14 -2.99 -14.14
C VAL A 457 -34.48 -3.70 -15.45
N ARG A 458 -35.61 -4.43 -15.48
CA ARG A 458 -36.40 -4.62 -16.71
C ARG A 458 -37.47 -3.53 -16.72
N ARG A 459 -37.14 -2.32 -17.21
CA ARG A 459 -38.15 -1.28 -17.53
C ARG A 459 -37.67 -0.04 -18.31
N LEU A 460 -36.40 0.06 -18.72
CA LEU A 460 -35.92 1.18 -19.55
C LEU A 460 -35.77 0.85 -21.04
N GLU A 461 -35.88 -0.43 -21.44
CA GLU A 461 -35.88 -0.83 -22.86
C GLU A 461 -37.24 -0.53 -23.55
N ASP A 462 -38.28 -0.12 -22.82
CA ASP A 462 -39.62 0.21 -23.37
C ASP A 462 -39.84 1.73 -23.63
N GLU A 463 -38.91 2.62 -23.26
CA GLU A 463 -39.10 4.08 -23.39
C GLU A 463 -38.12 4.79 -24.34
N MET A 464 -37.19 4.08 -24.99
CA MET A 464 -36.41 4.67 -26.07
C MET A 464 -37.12 4.49 -27.41
N PRO A 465 -37.50 5.56 -28.13
CA PRO A 465 -38.03 5.43 -29.47
C PRO A 465 -36.95 4.86 -30.40
N PRO A 466 -37.32 4.04 -31.41
CA PRO A 466 -36.35 3.47 -32.33
C PRO A 466 -35.63 4.59 -33.08
N ALA A 467 -34.30 4.52 -33.09
CA ALA A 467 -33.46 5.40 -33.89
C ALA A 467 -33.83 5.27 -35.39
N ALA A 468 -34.06 6.41 -36.03
CA ALA A 468 -34.30 6.53 -37.47
C ALA A 468 -32.99 6.63 -38.24
#